data_AF-A0A6J6J1P3-F1
#
_entry.id   AF-A0A6J6J1P3-F1
#
_cell.length_a   1.000
_cell.length_b   1.000
_cell.length_c   1.000
_cell.angle_alpha   90.00
_cell.angle_beta   90.00
_cell.angle_gamma   90.00
#
_symmetry.space_group_name_H-M   'P 1'
#
loop_
_entity.id
_entity.type
_entity.pdbx_description
1 polymer ?
#
loop_
_entity_poly.entity_id
_entity_poly.type
_entity_poly.pdbx_seq_one_letter_code
_entity_poly.pdbx_strand_id
1 'polypeptide(L)'
;MLFTVLEDTGNKGRGSKIWKERFAEFNKAIREVGQEVGAIVSDANDLDFFKDNRFLAFDRLHLNAEGHWRVSQGVLEVLGYPSNPAWRIPLPPAKKTPWLKERYIGVLWFFLFALPWIWRRIQGKSSGDNRSAKYPAPISWPPVN
;
A
#
# COMPACT_ATOMS: atom_id res chain seq x y z
N MET A 1 -5.33 8.73 13.67
CA MET A 1 -4.86 8.93 12.28
C MET A 1 -5.45 7.84 11.41
N LEU A 2 -5.91 8.17 10.21
CA LEU A 2 -6.42 7.25 9.20
C LEU A 2 -5.56 7.34 7.94
N PHE A 3 -5.64 6.32 7.08
CA PHE A 3 -4.90 6.24 5.82
C PHE A 3 -5.87 5.97 4.68
N THR A 4 -5.71 6.70 3.58
CA THR A 4 -6.31 6.32 2.30
C THR A 4 -5.46 5.26 1.60
N VAL A 5 -6.06 4.50 0.70
CA VAL A 5 -5.31 3.65 -0.24
C VAL A 5 -5.00 4.41 -1.53
N LEU A 6 -3.99 3.98 -2.28
CA LEU A 6 -3.65 4.57 -3.57
C LEU A 6 -4.65 4.12 -4.63
N GLU A 7 -5.42 5.06 -5.18
CA GLU A 7 -6.48 4.80 -6.17
C GLU A 7 -5.91 4.43 -7.54
N ASP A 8 -4.91 5.18 -7.99
CA ASP A 8 -4.20 4.95 -9.25
C ASP A 8 -2.82 4.39 -8.97
N THR A 9 -2.64 3.09 -9.22
CA THR A 9 -1.37 2.40 -9.00
C THR A 9 -0.46 2.41 -10.25
N GLY A 10 -0.73 3.28 -11.23
CA GLY A 10 0.01 3.34 -12.51
C GLY A 10 -0.27 2.17 -13.47
N ASN A 11 -1.11 1.20 -13.07
CA ASN A 11 -1.48 0.05 -13.88
C ASN A 11 -2.55 0.43 -14.92
N LYS A 12 -2.46 -0.14 -16.13
CA LYS A 12 -3.41 0.11 -17.22
C LYS A 12 -4.36 -1.07 -17.42
N GLY A 13 -5.55 -0.80 -17.95
CA GLY A 13 -6.54 -1.81 -18.34
C GLY A 13 -7.87 -1.72 -17.59
N ARG A 14 -8.85 -2.52 -18.02
CA ARG A 14 -10.24 -2.47 -17.50
C ARG A 14 -10.32 -2.81 -16.01
N GLY A 15 -9.56 -3.80 -15.55
CA GLY A 15 -9.51 -4.17 -14.13
C GLY A 15 -8.97 -3.04 -13.25
N SER A 16 -7.95 -2.31 -13.72
CA SER A 16 -7.38 -1.16 -13.00
C SER A 16 -8.42 -0.05 -12.80
N LYS A 17 -9.24 0.24 -13.81
CA LYS A 17 -10.34 1.22 -13.70
C LYS A 17 -11.35 0.84 -12.61
N ILE A 18 -11.77 -0.42 -12.57
CA ILE A 18 -12.72 -0.91 -11.55
C ILE A 18 -12.13 -0.81 -10.15
N TRP A 19 -10.85 -1.15 -9.97
CA TRP A 19 -10.18 -1.01 -8.68
C TRP A 19 -10.05 0.45 -8.26
N LYS A 20 -9.70 1.34 -9.19
CA LYS A 20 -9.63 2.77 -8.95
C LYS A 20 -10.96 3.33 -8.43
N GLU A 21 -12.07 2.99 -9.08
CA GLU A 21 -13.42 3.40 -8.64
C GLU A 21 -13.73 2.88 -7.22
N ARG A 22 -13.46 1.60 -6.94
CA ARG A 22 -13.68 1.01 -5.61
C ARG A 22 -12.83 1.67 -4.53
N PHE A 23 -11.57 1.97 -4.84
CA PHE A 23 -10.68 2.66 -3.92
C PHE A 23 -11.07 4.12 -3.71
N ALA A 24 -11.58 4.80 -4.73
CA ALA A 24 -12.10 6.15 -4.60
C ALA A 24 -13.30 6.20 -3.63
N GLU A 25 -14.25 5.26 -3.74
CA GLU A 25 -15.37 5.16 -2.79
C GLU A 25 -14.90 4.82 -1.37
N PHE A 26 -13.94 3.90 -1.22
CA PHE A 26 -13.34 3.60 0.09
C PHE A 26 -12.67 4.84 0.69
N ASN A 27 -11.87 5.56 -0.09
CA ASN A 27 -11.15 6.75 0.38
C ASN A 27 -12.11 7.89 0.73
N LYS A 28 -13.22 8.04 0.00
CA LYS A 28 -14.28 8.98 0.36
C LYS A 28 -14.80 8.70 1.77
N ALA A 29 -15.16 7.45 2.07
CA ALA A 29 -15.60 7.06 3.41
C ALA A 29 -14.52 7.30 4.49
N ILE A 30 -13.25 7.03 4.19
CA ILE A 30 -12.14 7.33 5.11
C ILE A 30 -12.03 8.83 5.41
N ARG A 31 -12.16 9.69 4.40
CA ARG A 31 -12.11 11.15 4.58
C ARG A 31 -13.32 11.65 5.37
N GLU A 32 -14.51 11.13 5.10
CA GLU A 32 -15.74 11.45 5.84
C GLU A 32 -15.63 11.09 7.32
N VAL A 33 -15.25 9.85 7.64
CA VAL A 33 -15.03 9.41 9.03
C VAL A 33 -13.90 10.21 9.70
N GLY A 34 -12.84 10.51 8.95
CA GLY A 34 -11.73 11.33 9.43
C GLY A 34 -12.19 12.71 9.90
N GLN A 35 -13.06 13.37 9.12
CA GLN A 35 -13.66 14.64 9.50
C GLN A 35 -14.59 14.51 10.70
N GLU A 36 -15.44 13.48 10.73
CA GLU A 36 -16.40 13.24 11.81
C GLU A 36 -15.71 13.10 13.18
N VAL A 37 -14.62 12.34 13.24
CA VAL A 37 -13.91 12.03 14.49
C VAL A 37 -12.71 12.94 14.77
N GLY A 38 -12.47 13.94 13.92
CA GLY A 38 -11.30 14.82 14.03
C GLY A 38 -9.96 14.10 13.84
N ALA A 39 -9.94 12.98 13.12
CA ALA A 39 -8.71 12.23 12.85
C ALA A 39 -7.90 12.86 11.71
N ILE A 40 -6.58 12.94 11.91
CA ILE A 40 -5.64 13.26 10.84
C ILE A 40 -5.69 12.16 9.77
N VAL A 41 -5.89 12.53 8.51
CA VAL A 41 -5.90 11.61 7.35
C VAL A 41 -4.58 11.75 6.59
N SER A 42 -3.82 10.67 6.49
CA SER A 42 -2.65 10.59 5.61
C SER A 42 -3.08 10.13 4.22
N ASP A 43 -2.99 11.04 3.24
CA ASP A 43 -3.41 10.82 1.86
C ASP A 43 -2.24 10.98 0.90
N ALA A 44 -2.07 9.99 0.01
CA ALA A 44 -0.97 9.94 -0.96
C ALA A 44 -1.46 10.04 -2.42
N ASN A 45 -2.76 10.25 -2.66
CA ASN A 45 -3.32 10.20 -4.01
C ASN A 45 -2.89 11.35 -4.92
N ASP A 46 -2.48 12.49 -4.34
CA ASP A 46 -1.90 13.63 -5.08
C ASP A 46 -0.38 13.51 -5.30
N LEU A 47 0.24 12.41 -4.85
CA LEU A 47 1.68 12.17 -4.97
C LEU A 47 1.97 11.21 -6.13
N ASP A 48 2.00 11.72 -7.36
CA ASP A 48 2.14 10.89 -8.57
C ASP A 48 3.39 9.99 -8.57
N PHE A 49 4.49 10.44 -7.95
CA PHE A 49 5.70 9.62 -7.82
C PHE A 49 5.47 8.32 -7.05
N PHE A 50 4.49 8.29 -6.15
CA PHE A 50 4.23 7.16 -5.26
C PHE A 50 3.55 5.98 -5.98
N LYS A 51 3.15 6.17 -7.24
CA LYS A 51 2.62 5.13 -8.14
C LYS A 51 3.70 4.16 -8.64
N ASP A 52 4.97 4.42 -8.35
CA ASP A 52 6.06 3.55 -8.78
C ASP A 52 6.01 2.19 -8.08
N ASN A 53 5.70 1.13 -8.86
CA ASN A 53 5.63 -0.23 -8.37
C ASN A 53 6.94 -0.74 -7.74
N ARG A 54 8.07 -0.06 -7.94
CA ARG A 54 9.34 -0.36 -7.27
C ARG A 54 9.31 -0.06 -5.76
N PHE A 55 8.26 0.57 -5.24
CA PHE A 55 8.03 0.70 -3.79
C PHE A 55 7.33 -0.52 -3.18
N LEU A 56 6.85 -1.46 -3.99
CA LEU A 56 6.25 -2.70 -3.51
C LEU A 56 7.30 -3.80 -3.32
N ALA A 57 7.02 -4.69 -2.38
CA ALA A 57 7.70 -5.96 -2.22
C ALA A 57 7.38 -6.89 -3.40
N PHE A 58 8.08 -8.02 -3.46
CA PHE A 58 7.96 -8.95 -4.59
C PHE A 58 6.55 -9.52 -4.76
N ASP A 59 5.75 -9.57 -3.69
CA ASP A 59 4.34 -9.98 -3.74
C ASP A 59 3.42 -8.98 -4.44
N ARG A 60 3.91 -7.77 -4.74
CA ARG A 60 3.18 -6.67 -5.40
C ARG A 60 1.97 -6.16 -4.62
N LEU A 61 1.97 -6.34 -3.31
CA LEU A 61 0.90 -5.90 -2.42
C LEU A 61 1.43 -5.05 -1.27
N HIS A 62 2.49 -5.52 -0.60
CA HIS A 62 3.06 -4.79 0.54
C HIS A 62 4.14 -3.83 0.08
N LEU A 63 4.38 -2.77 0.85
CA LEU A 63 5.52 -1.90 0.62
C LEU A 63 6.83 -2.65 0.95
N ASN A 64 7.90 -2.33 0.23
CA ASN A 64 9.24 -2.70 0.61
C ASN A 64 9.87 -1.66 1.54
N ALA A 65 11.15 -1.81 1.88
CA ALA A 65 11.84 -0.91 2.79
C ALA A 65 11.83 0.57 2.33
N GLU A 66 12.03 0.83 1.04
CA GLU A 66 12.00 2.18 0.47
C GLU A 66 10.58 2.77 0.52
N GLY A 67 9.57 1.98 0.16
CA GLY A 67 8.17 2.38 0.25
C GLY A 67 7.76 2.72 1.69
N HIS A 68 8.12 1.87 2.65
CA HIS A 68 7.88 2.12 4.07
C HIS A 68 8.64 3.33 4.61
N TRP A 69 9.89 3.54 4.17
CA TRP A 69 10.66 4.72 4.53
C TRP A 69 9.93 5.99 4.05
N ARG A 70 9.47 6.05 2.80
CA ARG A 70 8.72 7.21 2.28
C ARG A 70 7.41 7.46 3.02
N VAL A 71 6.64 6.41 3.31
CA VAL A 71 5.42 6.53 4.13
C VAL A 71 5.76 7.08 5.51
N SER A 72 6.84 6.61 6.15
CA SER A 72 7.25 7.13 7.45
C SER A 72 7.56 8.62 7.41
N GLN A 73 8.23 9.10 6.35
CA GLN A 73 8.55 10.51 6.18
C GLN A 73 7.30 11.34 5.89
N GLY A 74 6.38 10.83 5.05
CA GLY A 74 5.09 11.48 4.80
C GLY A 74 4.22 11.57 6.05
N VAL A 75 4.23 10.54 6.90
CA VAL A 75 3.52 10.56 8.20
C VAL A 75 4.15 11.60 9.14
N LEU A 76 5.48 11.63 9.26
CA LEU A 76 6.15 12.65 10.08
C LEU A 76 5.79 14.06 9.64
N GLU A 77 5.77 14.29 8.33
CA GLU A 77 5.43 15.59 7.76
C GLU A 77 3.97 15.99 8.03
N VAL A 78 3.02 15.08 7.82
CA VAL A 78 1.58 15.32 8.11
C VAL A 78 1.35 15.60 9.59
N LEU A 79 2.17 15.03 10.48
CA LEU A 79 2.14 15.29 11.93
C LEU A 79 2.88 16.56 12.35
N GLY A 80 3.56 17.26 11.44
CA GLY A 80 4.36 18.46 11.74
C GLY A 80 5.71 18.17 12.41
N TYR A 81 6.19 16.93 12.36
CA TYR A 81 7.53 16.55 12.84
C TYR A 81 8.58 16.72 11.74
N PRO A 82 9.88 16.79 12.11
CA PRO A 82 10.96 16.80 11.13
C PRO A 82 10.90 15.57 10.21
N SER A 83 10.84 15.82 8.91
CA SER A 83 10.85 14.80 7.85
C SER A 83 11.95 15.11 6.84
N ASN A 84 12.56 14.08 6.25
CA ASN A 84 13.56 14.26 5.19
C ASN A 84 12.87 14.54 3.85
N PRO A 85 12.98 15.75 3.26
CA PRO A 85 12.26 16.13 2.04
C PRO A 85 12.61 15.26 0.81
N ALA A 86 13.71 14.50 0.85
CA ALA A 86 14.06 13.53 -0.17
C ALA A 86 12.99 12.45 -0.39
N TRP A 87 12.08 12.24 0.58
CA TRP A 87 10.99 11.28 0.47
C TRP A 87 10.05 11.52 -0.72
N ARG A 88 10.00 12.77 -1.22
CA ARG A 88 9.23 13.17 -2.41
C ARG A 88 9.99 13.09 -3.72
N ILE A 89 11.30 12.89 -3.69
CA ILE A 89 12.12 12.83 -4.90
C ILE A 89 11.78 11.53 -5.64
N PRO A 90 11.25 11.57 -6.88
CA PRO A 90 10.96 10.36 -7.63
C PRO A 90 12.20 9.48 -7.79
N LEU A 91 12.03 8.16 -7.83
CA LEU A 91 13.13 7.28 -8.16
C LEU A 91 13.67 7.60 -9.56
N PRO A 92 14.99 7.45 -9.79
CA PRO A 92 15.54 7.62 -11.12
C PRO A 92 14.84 6.67 -12.11
N PRO A 93 14.80 7.02 -13.41
CA PRO A 93 14.15 6.20 -14.43
C PRO A 93 14.58 4.74 -14.35
N ALA A 94 13.60 3.83 -14.37
CA ALA A 94 13.89 2.41 -14.34
C ALA A 94 14.62 1.97 -15.63
N LYS A 95 15.62 1.11 -15.49
CA LYS A 95 16.22 0.43 -16.64
C LYS A 95 15.17 -0.50 -17.26
N LYS A 96 15.06 -0.50 -18.59
CA LYS A 96 14.15 -1.41 -19.31
C LYS A 96 14.53 -2.86 -18.99
N THR A 97 13.55 -3.66 -18.58
CA THR A 97 13.75 -5.10 -18.38
C THR A 97 13.42 -5.82 -19.70
N PRO A 98 14.22 -6.80 -20.14
CA PRO A 98 13.89 -7.59 -21.32
C PRO A 98 12.54 -8.29 -21.17
N TRP A 99 11.71 -8.28 -22.22
CA TRP A 99 10.35 -8.83 -22.20
C TRP A 99 10.28 -10.28 -21.67
N LEU A 100 11.22 -11.14 -22.09
CA LEU A 100 11.27 -12.54 -21.66
C LEU A 100 11.47 -12.65 -20.13
N LYS A 101 12.32 -11.79 -19.58
CA LYS A 101 12.58 -11.73 -18.14
C LYS A 101 11.36 -11.23 -17.39
N GLU A 102 10.67 -10.21 -17.89
CA GLU A 102 9.40 -9.74 -17.30
C GLU A 102 8.33 -10.83 -17.29
N ARG A 103 8.21 -11.59 -18.39
CA ARG A 103 7.25 -12.69 -18.48
C ARG A 103 7.56 -13.81 -17.50
N TYR A 104 8.84 -14.22 -17.41
CA TYR A 104 9.29 -15.22 -16.44
C TYR A 104 8.98 -14.79 -15.00
N ILE A 105 9.31 -13.55 -14.63
CA ILE A 105 9.01 -13.00 -13.29
C ILE A 105 7.50 -13.00 -13.03
N GLY A 106 6.68 -12.65 -14.02
CA GLY A 106 5.22 -12.67 -13.90
C GLY A 106 4.66 -14.08 -13.66
N VAL A 107 5.17 -15.08 -14.37
CA VAL A 107 4.79 -16.49 -14.19
C VAL A 107 5.19 -16.97 -12.79
N LEU A 108 6.43 -16.70 -12.38
CA LEU A 108 6.91 -17.07 -11.05
C LEU A 108 6.06 -16.43 -9.95
N TRP A 109 5.75 -15.13 -10.06
CA TRP A 109 4.88 -14.43 -9.12
C TRP A 109 3.48 -15.05 -9.04
N PHE A 110 2.90 -15.43 -10.19
CA PHE A 110 1.58 -16.05 -10.23
C PHE A 110 1.55 -17.35 -9.42
N PHE A 111 2.52 -18.24 -9.61
CA PHE A 111 2.57 -19.50 -8.89
C PHE A 111 2.93 -19.33 -7.40
N LEU A 112 3.79 -18.38 -7.05
CA LEU A 112 4.20 -18.16 -5.66
C LEU A 112 3.15 -17.42 -4.82
N PHE A 113 2.41 -16.46 -5.41
CA PHE A 113 1.52 -15.58 -4.63
C PHE A 113 0.05 -15.65 -5.06
N ALA A 114 -0.24 -15.46 -6.34
CA ALA A 114 -1.61 -15.32 -6.82
C ALA A 114 -2.40 -16.64 -6.76
N LEU A 115 -1.83 -17.73 -7.27
CA LEU A 115 -2.49 -19.03 -7.32
C LEU A 115 -2.85 -19.56 -5.91
N PRO A 116 -1.93 -19.55 -4.92
CA PRO A 116 -2.28 -19.94 -3.55
C PRO A 116 -3.38 -19.06 -2.93
N TRP A 117 -3.39 -17.76 -3.24
CA TRP A 117 -4.43 -16.85 -2.76
C TRP A 117 -5.79 -17.15 -3.39
N ILE A 118 -5.85 -17.38 -4.71
CA ILE A 118 -7.08 -17.78 -5.43
C ILE A 118 -7.64 -19.07 -4.83
N TRP A 119 -6.79 -20.06 -4.62
CA TRP A 119 -7.18 -21.35 -4.04
C TRP A 119 -7.80 -21.19 -2.66
N ARG A 120 -7.20 -20.39 -1.77
CA ARG A 120 -7.79 -20.07 -0.46
C ARG A 120 -9.15 -19.40 -0.59
N ARG A 121 -9.29 -18.42 -1.49
CA ARG A 121 -10.56 -17.69 -1.69
C ARG A 121 -11.69 -18.61 -2.18
N ILE A 122 -11.40 -19.54 -3.08
CA ILE A 122 -12.38 -20.53 -3.55
C ILE A 122 -12.84 -21.43 -2.38
N GLN A 123 -11.93 -21.76 -1.46
CA GLN A 123 -12.27 -22.52 -0.25
C GLN A 123 -12.94 -21.69 0.86
N GLY A 124 -13.23 -20.42 0.62
CA GLY A 124 -13.75 -19.51 1.66
C GLY A 124 -12.74 -19.18 2.76
N LYS A 125 -11.45 -19.49 2.56
CA LYS A 125 -10.38 -19.25 3.54
C LYS A 125 -9.78 -17.86 3.39
N SER A 126 -9.57 -17.18 4.51
CA SER A 126 -8.89 -15.88 4.58
C SER A 126 -7.43 -16.04 4.99
N SER A 127 -6.60 -15.05 4.64
CA SER A 127 -5.25 -14.93 5.21
C SER A 127 -5.26 -14.69 6.72
N GLY A 128 -6.40 -14.29 7.29
CA GLY A 128 -6.60 -14.09 8.72
C GLY A 128 -7.02 -15.35 9.49
N ASP A 129 -7.38 -16.44 8.80
CA ASP A 129 -7.90 -17.63 9.48
C ASP A 129 -6.88 -18.21 10.45
N ASN A 130 -7.35 -18.62 11.64
CA ASN A 130 -6.54 -19.18 12.72
C ASN A 130 -5.42 -18.24 13.24
N ARG A 131 -5.44 -16.95 12.89
CA ARG A 131 -4.55 -15.96 13.51
C ARG A 131 -5.18 -15.43 14.80
N SER A 132 -4.43 -15.51 15.90
CA SER A 132 -4.76 -14.80 17.13
C SER A 132 -4.20 -13.37 17.09
N ALA A 133 -4.86 -12.44 17.79
CA ALA A 133 -4.34 -11.09 17.95
C ALA A 133 -2.96 -11.13 18.63
N LYS A 134 -2.01 -10.31 18.15
CA LYS A 134 -0.70 -10.13 18.82
C LYS A 134 -0.89 -9.63 20.26
N TYR A 135 -1.89 -8.77 20.45
CA TYR A 135 -2.36 -8.30 21.75
C TYR A 135 -3.88 -8.52 21.81
N PRO A 136 -4.36 -9.53 22.56
CA PRO A 136 -5.79 -9.85 22.64
C PRO A 136 -6.59 -8.84 23.49
N ALA A 137 -5.90 -8.01 24.27
CA ALA A 137 -6.46 -6.89 25.01
C ALA A 137 -5.68 -5.61 24.65
N PRO A 138 -6.30 -4.42 24.78
CA PRO A 138 -5.58 -3.15 24.67
C PRO A 138 -4.39 -3.11 25.62
N ILE A 139 -3.24 -2.69 25.10
CA ILE A 139 -2.02 -2.50 25.89
C ILE A 139 -1.64 -1.02 25.93
N SER A 140 -1.04 -0.59 27.04
CA SER A 140 -0.40 0.72 27.11
C SER A 140 0.88 0.68 26.29
N TRP A 141 1.03 1.60 25.33
CA TRP A 141 2.29 1.79 24.64
C TRP A 141 3.11 2.83 25.42
N PRO A 142 4.38 2.54 25.79
CA PRO A 142 5.17 3.52 26.51
C PRO A 142 5.39 4.76 25.62
N PRO A 143 5.29 5.98 26.17
CA PRO A 143 5.73 7.16 25.44
C PRO A 143 7.19 6.97 25.04
N VAL A 144 7.51 7.29 23.78
CA VAL A 144 8.91 7.40 23.36
C VAL A 144 9.38 8.75 23.90
N ASN A 145 10.28 8.73 24.89
CA ASN A 145 10.94 9.94 25.40
C ASN A 145 11.88 10.53 24.36
#